data_AF-A0A495YPU3-F1
#
_entry.id   AF-A0A495YPU3-F1
#
_cell.length_a   1.000
_cell.length_b   1.000
_cell.length_c   1.000
_cell.angle_alpha   90.00
_cell.angle_beta   90.00
_cell.angle_gamma   90.00
#
_symmetry.space_group_name_H-M   'P 1'
#
loop_
_entity.id
_entity.type
_entity.pdbx_description
1 polymer ?
#
loop_
_entity_poly.entity_id
_entity_poly.type
_entity_poly.pdbx_seq_one_letter_code
_entity_poly.pdbx_strand_id
1 'polypeptide(L)'
;MTNATTARLVRAAEQTTMNEQGRALYVCELLHELGMSAQDEVSLRHPMMFGEIVGRDRVERLAAAAESVFAEIEPQHAWSGADIGGREWHGRFQDRVIRGVTVARRSGTCIQVDIFLGSFPAPVRRALYDASRDLVDADAWVLPAGISTALPPIPDDEVLDAKLPFGITDEMFLTSPVACKPIRGRADVERVCGHSIAVYGGRASGPRLSAGATTLSLWTGEVGGLPLEVANVICWEDARNAKGMAMAMRPWPVVALFQARMQARTLSFLDPSYFESDAESESRDGVTPPQFREV
;
A
#
# COMPACT_ATOMS: atom_id res chain seq x y z
N MET A 1 -14.60 44.83 56.64
CA MET A 1 -15.65 44.25 55.78
C MET A 1 -15.53 44.87 54.40
N THR A 2 -15.55 44.02 53.36
CA THR A 2 -15.79 44.27 51.91
C THR A 2 -14.82 45.22 51.19
N ASN A 3 -13.93 44.70 50.32
CA ASN A 3 -14.12 44.17 48.95
C ASN A 3 -14.00 45.26 47.87
N ALA A 4 -12.92 45.20 47.09
CA ALA A 4 -12.87 45.70 45.72
C ALA A 4 -11.70 45.01 44.99
N THR A 5 -11.94 43.81 44.48
CA THR A 5 -11.02 43.15 43.54
C THR A 5 -11.46 43.52 42.13
N THR A 6 -10.76 44.50 41.57
CA THR A 6 -10.93 44.94 40.19
C THR A 6 -10.38 43.89 39.23
N ALA A 7 -11.20 43.61 38.22
CA ALA A 7 -10.94 42.70 37.11
C ALA A 7 -9.56 42.90 36.46
N ARG A 8 -8.85 41.79 36.25
CA ARG A 8 -7.84 41.67 35.21
C ARG A 8 -8.28 40.58 34.23
N LEU A 9 -8.78 41.03 33.09
CA LEU A 9 -8.88 40.25 31.87
C LEU A 9 -7.49 39.69 31.55
N VAL A 10 -7.33 38.37 31.69
CA VAL A 10 -6.19 37.66 31.12
C VAL A 10 -6.42 37.60 29.62
N ARG A 11 -5.55 38.29 28.90
CA ARG A 11 -5.53 38.35 27.44
C ARG A 11 -5.33 36.95 26.86
N ALA A 12 -6.20 36.68 25.88
CA ALA A 12 -5.97 35.91 24.67
C ALA A 12 -5.00 34.73 24.77
N ALA A 13 -5.61 33.53 24.71
CA ALA A 13 -5.07 32.33 24.12
C ALA A 13 -3.96 32.65 23.11
N GLU A 14 -2.72 32.45 23.52
CA GLU A 14 -1.61 32.23 22.60
C GLU A 14 -2.01 30.99 21.80
N GLN A 15 -2.39 31.25 20.55
CA GLN A 15 -2.50 30.28 19.50
C GLN A 15 -1.21 29.48 19.50
N THR A 16 -1.24 28.36 20.20
CA THR A 16 -0.28 27.29 20.03
C THR A 16 -0.43 26.89 18.58
N THR A 17 0.55 27.29 17.77
CA THR A 17 0.73 26.84 16.41
C THR A 17 0.44 25.36 16.36
N MET A 18 -0.67 24.98 15.71
CA MET A 18 -0.93 23.62 15.28
C MET A 18 0.26 23.22 14.40
N ASN A 19 1.22 22.54 15.01
CA ASN A 19 2.33 21.90 14.34
C ASN A 19 1.76 21.07 13.18
N GLU A 20 2.31 21.27 11.98
CA GLU A 20 2.08 20.47 10.78
C GLU A 20 2.63 19.04 11.00
N GLN A 21 2.01 18.28 11.90
CA GLN A 21 2.25 16.86 12.09
C GLN A 21 1.59 16.10 10.94
N GLY A 22 2.43 15.54 10.07
CA GLY A 22 2.02 14.67 8.98
C GLY A 22 2.11 15.32 7.61
N ARG A 23 3.32 15.50 7.07
CA ARG A 23 3.52 15.65 5.61
C ARG A 23 4.73 14.87 5.07
N ALA A 24 4.51 14.32 3.89
CA ALA A 24 5.19 13.36 3.02
C ALA A 24 4.95 11.87 3.33
N LEU A 25 3.69 11.45 3.47
CA LEU A 25 3.27 10.04 3.67
C LEU A 25 3.96 9.35 4.87
N TYR A 26 4.15 10.09 5.96
CA TYR A 26 4.81 9.63 7.20
C TYR A 26 6.28 9.23 7.07
N VAL A 27 6.92 9.50 5.94
CA VAL A 27 8.33 9.15 5.72
C VAL A 27 9.22 9.87 6.75
N CYS A 28 9.10 11.18 6.89
CA CYS A 28 9.93 11.97 7.81
C CYS A 28 9.71 11.58 9.28
N GLU A 29 8.46 11.28 9.66
CA GLU A 29 8.12 10.82 11.01
C GLU A 29 8.83 9.50 11.32
N LEU A 30 8.71 8.51 10.43
CA LEU A 30 9.33 7.21 10.61
C LEU A 30 10.87 7.29 10.63
N LEU A 31 11.48 8.14 9.80
CA LEU A 31 12.92 8.38 9.84
C LEU A 31 13.36 8.95 11.19
N HIS A 32 12.58 9.90 11.73
CA HIS A 32 12.85 10.46 13.05
C HIS A 32 12.72 9.41 14.17
N GLU A 33 11.67 8.58 14.14
CA GLU A 33 11.46 7.51 15.11
C GLU A 33 12.61 6.49 15.13
N LEU A 34 13.17 6.19 13.96
CA LEU A 34 14.32 5.28 13.83
C LEU A 34 15.68 5.95 14.14
N GLY A 35 15.66 7.16 14.70
CA GLY A 35 16.85 7.89 15.11
C GLY A 35 17.77 8.23 13.94
N MET A 36 17.22 8.53 12.76
CA MET A 36 18.00 8.91 11.59
C MET A 36 19.00 10.03 11.91
N SER A 37 20.26 9.80 11.54
CA SER A 37 21.38 10.74 11.66
C SER A 37 21.86 11.21 10.28
N ALA A 38 22.74 12.21 10.25
CA ALA A 38 23.34 12.69 9.01
C ALA A 38 24.28 11.69 8.32
N GLN A 39 24.71 10.64 9.03
CA GLN A 39 25.56 9.58 8.49
C GLN A 39 24.75 8.44 7.87
N ASP A 40 23.42 8.44 8.07
CA ASP A 40 22.57 7.37 7.56
C ASP A 40 22.29 7.55 6.07
N GLU A 41 22.33 6.43 5.36
CA GLU A 41 21.89 6.34 3.98
C GLU A 41 20.40 6.01 3.98
N VAL A 42 19.60 6.84 3.30
CA VAL A 42 18.15 6.65 3.23
C VAL A 42 17.76 6.29 1.81
N SER A 43 16.99 5.22 1.65
CA SER A 43 16.40 4.83 0.38
C SER A 43 14.88 4.79 0.45
N LEU A 44 14.20 5.04 -0.67
CA LEU A 44 12.76 4.95 -0.80
C LEU A 44 12.38 4.07 -1.98
N ARG A 45 11.47 3.15 -1.73
CA ARG A 45 10.81 2.35 -2.75
C ARG A 45 9.36 2.76 -2.91
N HIS A 46 9.07 3.41 -4.03
CA HIS A 46 7.77 3.98 -4.36
C HIS A 46 6.79 2.90 -4.85
N PRO A 47 5.46 3.04 -4.65
CA PRO A 47 4.47 2.02 -5.00
C PRO A 47 4.37 1.74 -6.50
N MET A 48 4.72 2.71 -7.35
CA MET A 48 4.53 2.60 -8.80
C MET A 48 5.75 2.09 -9.59
N MET A 49 6.92 1.96 -8.96
CA MET A 49 8.18 1.77 -9.69
C MET A 49 9.01 0.60 -9.14
N PHE A 50 9.86 0.04 -9.99
CA PHE A 50 10.94 -0.86 -9.59
C PHE A 50 12.13 -0.12 -8.97
N GLY A 51 12.93 -0.84 -8.20
CA GLY A 51 14.15 -0.30 -7.59
C GLY A 51 13.87 0.67 -6.44
N GLU A 52 14.90 1.45 -6.12
CA GLU A 52 14.88 2.39 -5.01
C GLU A 52 15.58 3.69 -5.36
N ILE A 53 15.12 4.78 -4.76
CA ILE A 53 15.76 6.08 -4.85
C ILE A 53 16.56 6.30 -3.58
N VAL A 54 17.85 6.54 -3.75
CA VAL A 54 18.81 6.69 -2.65
C VAL A 54 19.14 8.17 -2.43
N GLY A 55 19.25 8.56 -1.17
CA GLY A 55 19.63 9.89 -0.72
C GLY A 55 18.46 10.65 -0.11
N ARG A 56 18.66 11.17 1.11
CA ARG A 56 17.63 11.83 1.91
C ARG A 56 16.81 12.87 1.14
N ASP A 57 17.46 13.84 0.51
CA ASP A 57 16.75 14.91 -0.23
C ASP A 57 15.96 14.38 -1.43
N ARG A 58 16.37 13.25 -2.04
CA ARG A 58 15.62 12.62 -3.13
C ARG A 58 14.42 11.85 -2.57
N VAL A 59 14.60 11.16 -1.45
CA VAL A 59 13.54 10.44 -0.73
C VAL A 59 12.45 11.41 -0.27
N GLU A 60 12.83 12.51 0.38
CA GLU A 60 11.87 13.53 0.86
C GLU A 60 11.10 14.16 -0.30
N ARG A 61 11.78 14.51 -1.41
CA ARG A 61 11.11 15.06 -2.61
C ARG A 61 10.16 14.08 -3.26
N LEU A 62 10.55 12.81 -3.41
CA LEU A 62 9.68 11.80 -4.02
C LEU A 62 8.48 11.47 -3.13
N ALA A 63 8.66 11.38 -1.81
CA ALA A 63 7.56 11.20 -0.87
C ALA A 63 6.58 12.39 -0.88
N ALA A 64 7.09 13.62 -0.95
CA ALA A 64 6.27 14.82 -1.07
C ALA A 64 5.52 14.90 -2.41
N ALA A 65 6.16 14.49 -3.51
CA ALA A 65 5.51 14.40 -4.82
C ALA A 65 4.35 13.39 -4.79
N ALA A 66 4.58 12.20 -4.24
CA ALA A 66 3.54 11.18 -4.09
C ALA A 66 2.39 11.63 -3.17
N GLU A 67 2.72 12.31 -2.06
CA GLU A 67 1.73 12.91 -1.18
C GLU A 67 0.84 13.94 -1.89
N SER A 68 1.42 14.79 -2.74
CA SER A 68 0.72 15.92 -3.38
C SER A 68 -0.49 15.51 -4.22
N VAL A 69 -0.58 14.23 -4.58
CA VAL A 69 -1.72 13.62 -5.28
C VAL A 69 -2.96 13.57 -4.39
N PHE A 70 -2.81 13.49 -3.07
CA PHE A 70 -3.91 13.39 -2.11
C PHE A 70 -4.25 14.77 -1.55
N ALA A 71 -5.55 15.08 -1.50
CA ALA A 71 -6.04 16.32 -0.92
C ALA A 71 -5.93 16.34 0.61
N GLU A 72 -5.95 15.16 1.22
CA GLU A 72 -5.89 14.94 2.66
C GLU A 72 -5.36 13.53 2.93
N ILE A 73 -4.62 13.36 4.03
CA ILE A 73 -4.11 12.07 4.48
C ILE A 73 -4.41 11.93 5.96
N GLU A 74 -5.14 10.88 6.32
CA GLU A 74 -5.53 10.57 7.69
C GLU A 74 -4.77 9.34 8.21
N PRO A 75 -4.18 9.40 9.42
CA PRO A 75 -3.57 8.24 10.05
C PRO A 75 -4.64 7.25 10.50
N GLN A 76 -4.35 5.96 10.37
CA GLN A 76 -5.26 4.89 10.82
C GLN A 76 -4.63 4.05 11.93
N HIS A 77 -3.45 3.50 11.66
CA HIS A 77 -2.73 2.66 12.61
C HIS A 77 -1.23 2.97 12.57
N ALA A 78 -0.58 2.78 13.71
CA ALA A 78 0.86 2.93 13.86
C ALA A 78 1.44 1.67 14.52
N TRP A 79 2.60 1.25 14.01
CA TRP A 79 3.37 0.15 14.56
C TRP A 79 4.82 0.58 14.72
N SER A 80 5.44 0.17 15.82
CA SER A 80 6.83 0.51 16.12
C SER A 80 7.55 -0.72 16.68
N GLY A 81 8.80 -0.90 16.25
CA GLY A 81 9.77 -1.83 16.77
C GLY A 81 11.12 -1.13 16.95
N ALA A 82 12.15 -1.85 17.37
CA ALA A 82 13.46 -1.26 17.66
C ALA A 82 14.16 -0.69 16.40
N ASP A 83 13.97 -1.34 15.26
CA ASP A 83 14.64 -1.07 13.99
C ASP A 83 13.65 -0.98 12.81
N ILE A 84 12.34 -0.89 13.10
CA ILE A 84 11.28 -0.84 12.09
C ILE A 84 10.09 -0.04 12.61
N GLY A 85 9.48 0.76 11.74
CA GLY A 85 8.22 1.44 12.01
C GLY A 85 7.29 1.34 10.81
N GLY A 86 5.98 1.37 11.07
CA GLY A 86 4.93 1.34 10.05
C GLY A 86 3.81 2.33 10.36
N ARG A 87 3.23 2.91 9.31
CA ARG A 87 2.03 3.75 9.35
C ARG A 87 1.06 3.31 8.29
N GLU A 88 -0.17 3.03 8.69
CA GLU A 88 -1.29 2.92 7.76
C GLU A 88 -2.01 4.26 7.69
N TRP A 89 -2.38 4.64 6.48
CA TRP A 89 -3.00 5.93 6.21
C TRP A 89 -4.04 5.82 5.10
N HIS A 90 -4.97 6.76 5.12
CA HIS A 90 -6.02 6.90 4.12
C HIS A 90 -5.87 8.26 3.43
N GLY A 91 -5.55 8.25 2.14
CA GLY A 91 -5.41 9.44 1.30
C GLY A 91 -6.67 9.70 0.50
N ARG A 92 -7.22 10.92 0.57
CA ARG A 92 -8.37 11.34 -0.25
C ARG A 92 -7.91 11.75 -1.64
N PHE A 93 -8.34 11.04 -2.67
CA PHE A 93 -8.12 11.37 -4.07
C PHE A 93 -9.47 11.54 -4.76
N GLN A 94 -9.79 12.77 -5.17
CA GLN A 94 -11.11 13.10 -5.71
C GLN A 94 -12.24 12.69 -4.74
N ASP A 95 -13.14 11.80 -5.16
CA ASP A 95 -14.25 11.23 -4.39
C ASP A 95 -13.91 9.86 -3.75
N ARG A 96 -12.66 9.39 -3.89
CA ARG A 96 -12.21 8.08 -3.40
C ARG A 96 -11.25 8.21 -2.21
N VAL A 97 -11.25 7.18 -1.38
CA VAL A 97 -10.25 6.97 -0.34
C VAL A 97 -9.29 5.89 -0.80
N ILE A 98 -8.01 6.24 -0.88
CA ILE A 98 -6.93 5.33 -1.20
C ILE A 98 -6.19 4.97 0.07
N ARG A 99 -6.21 3.69 0.40
CA ARG A 99 -5.45 3.14 1.52
C ARG A 99 -3.98 3.00 1.13
N GLY A 100 -3.08 3.38 2.02
CA GLY A 100 -1.66 3.12 1.89
C GLY A 100 -1.00 2.70 3.20
N VAL A 101 0.20 2.12 3.06
CA VAL A 101 1.05 1.75 4.18
C VAL A 101 2.46 2.24 3.89
N THR A 102 3.05 3.00 4.80
CA THR A 102 4.46 3.39 4.76
C THR A 102 5.21 2.61 5.83
N VAL A 103 6.34 2.01 5.47
CA VAL A 103 7.21 1.26 6.37
C VAL A 103 8.63 1.78 6.27
N ALA A 104 9.31 1.98 7.39
CA ALA A 104 10.74 2.25 7.42
C ALA A 104 11.45 1.14 8.19
N ARG A 105 12.59 0.67 7.68
CA ARG A 105 13.42 -0.38 8.29
C ARG A 105 14.86 0.06 8.34
N ARG A 106 15.50 -0.09 9.49
CA ARG A 106 16.91 0.22 9.73
C ARG A 106 17.75 -1.06 9.67
N SER A 107 18.86 -1.01 8.94
CA SER A 107 19.91 -2.02 8.95
C SER A 107 21.27 -1.33 9.02
N GLY A 108 21.86 -1.30 10.21
CA GLY A 108 23.09 -0.54 10.47
C GLY A 108 22.87 0.96 10.27
N THR A 109 23.54 1.54 9.27
CA THR A 109 23.42 2.94 8.85
C THR A 109 22.47 3.15 7.66
N CYS A 110 21.87 2.08 7.14
CA CYS A 110 20.88 2.18 6.07
C CYS A 110 19.47 2.22 6.65
N ILE A 111 18.63 3.13 6.17
CA ILE A 111 17.19 3.16 6.45
C ILE A 111 16.44 3.07 5.12
N GLN A 112 15.78 1.95 4.87
CA GLN A 112 14.92 1.75 3.71
C GLN A 112 13.48 2.09 4.06
N VAL A 113 12.85 2.90 3.22
CA VAL A 113 11.44 3.25 3.29
C VAL A 113 10.70 2.59 2.13
N ASP A 114 9.56 1.97 2.41
CA ASP A 114 8.67 1.34 1.44
C ASP A 114 7.28 1.96 1.54
N ILE A 115 6.70 2.36 0.41
CA ILE A 115 5.30 2.83 0.33
C ILE A 115 4.49 1.84 -0.49
N PHE A 116 3.42 1.31 0.10
CA PHE A 116 2.49 0.35 -0.50
C PHE A 116 1.11 1.00 -0.67
N LEU A 117 0.36 0.60 -1.72
CA LEU A 117 -1.03 1.04 -1.91
C LEU A 117 -1.99 -0.14 -1.90
N GLY A 118 -3.17 0.07 -1.31
CA GLY A 118 -4.26 -0.90 -1.22
C GLY A 118 -5.13 -0.98 -2.47
N SER A 119 -5.03 -0.01 -3.37
CA SER A 119 -5.67 -0.01 -4.69
C SER A 119 -4.92 0.90 -5.65
N PHE A 120 -5.11 0.68 -6.96
CA PHE A 120 -4.43 1.43 -8.02
C PHE A 120 -5.40 1.85 -9.15
N PRO A 121 -6.46 2.62 -8.87
CA PRO A 121 -7.33 3.14 -9.93
C PRO A 121 -6.52 3.92 -10.97
N ALA A 122 -6.93 3.84 -12.24
CA ALA A 122 -6.21 4.49 -13.34
C ALA A 122 -5.93 6.00 -13.10
N PRO A 123 -6.89 6.81 -12.59
CA PRO A 123 -6.63 8.20 -12.26
C PRO A 123 -5.54 8.41 -11.20
N VAL A 124 -5.50 7.57 -10.16
CA VAL A 124 -4.48 7.63 -9.10
C VAL A 124 -3.11 7.26 -9.66
N ARG A 125 -3.04 6.20 -10.48
CA ARG A 125 -1.79 5.79 -11.13
C ARG A 125 -1.23 6.90 -12.00
N ARG A 126 -2.09 7.55 -12.79
CA ARG A 126 -1.69 8.65 -13.66
C ARG A 126 -1.19 9.85 -12.85
N ALA A 127 -1.90 10.23 -11.80
CA ALA A 127 -1.50 11.34 -10.94
C ALA A 127 -0.16 11.07 -10.24
N LEU A 128 0.06 9.85 -9.71
CA LEU A 128 1.33 9.47 -9.10
C LEU A 128 2.49 9.48 -10.11
N TYR A 129 2.26 8.98 -11.33
CA TYR A 129 3.24 9.06 -12.41
C TYR A 129 3.57 10.53 -12.73
N ASP A 130 2.57 11.35 -13.03
CA ASP A 130 2.79 12.75 -13.44
C ASP A 130 3.48 13.57 -12.34
N ALA A 131 3.17 13.32 -11.06
CA ALA A 131 3.82 13.99 -9.93
C ALA A 131 5.30 13.58 -9.76
N SER A 132 5.67 12.36 -10.16
CA SER A 132 6.96 11.75 -9.78
C SER A 132 7.90 11.47 -10.96
N ARG A 133 7.42 11.53 -12.21
CA ARG A 133 8.17 11.12 -13.41
C ARG A 133 9.49 11.87 -13.62
N ASP A 134 9.60 13.11 -13.15
CA ASP A 134 10.82 13.90 -13.29
C ASP A 134 11.86 13.60 -12.19
N LEU A 135 11.51 12.76 -11.21
CA LEU A 135 12.35 12.37 -10.08
C LEU A 135 12.89 10.93 -10.19
N VAL A 136 12.37 10.16 -11.14
CA VAL A 136 12.57 8.71 -11.29
C VAL A 136 12.90 8.39 -12.73
N ASP A 137 13.87 7.50 -12.94
CA ASP A 137 14.28 7.07 -14.27
C ASP A 137 13.14 6.38 -15.04
N ALA A 138 13.08 6.62 -16.35
CA ALA A 138 11.95 6.19 -17.18
C ALA A 138 11.75 4.66 -17.22
N ASP A 139 12.83 3.90 -17.09
CA ASP A 139 12.83 2.43 -17.10
C ASP A 139 12.28 1.82 -15.80
N ALA A 140 12.31 2.55 -14.68
CA ALA A 140 11.78 2.07 -13.40
C ALA A 140 10.24 1.92 -13.40
N TRP A 141 9.54 2.54 -14.35
CA TRP A 141 8.07 2.58 -14.42
C TRP A 141 7.45 1.40 -15.19
N VAL A 142 8.25 0.67 -15.96
CA VAL A 142 7.77 -0.32 -16.93
C VAL A 142 8.23 -1.72 -16.56
N LEU A 143 7.45 -2.73 -16.98
CA LEU A 143 7.89 -4.12 -16.87
C LEU A 143 9.19 -4.32 -17.66
N PRO A 144 10.18 -5.03 -17.11
CA PRO A 144 11.36 -5.43 -17.86
C PRO A 144 10.99 -6.20 -19.14
N ALA A 145 11.79 -6.01 -20.19
CA ALA A 145 11.59 -6.75 -21.44
C ALA A 145 11.71 -8.27 -21.21
N GLY A 146 10.88 -9.04 -21.92
CA GLY A 146 10.87 -10.51 -21.83
C GLY A 146 9.97 -11.10 -20.73
N ILE A 147 9.37 -10.26 -19.88
CA ILE A 147 8.38 -10.71 -18.90
C ILE A 147 7.06 -11.01 -19.61
N SER A 148 6.59 -12.26 -19.51
CA SER A 148 5.32 -12.67 -20.09
C SER A 148 4.14 -12.11 -19.29
N THR A 149 3.28 -11.37 -19.98
CA THR A 149 2.01 -10.84 -19.47
C THR A 149 0.83 -11.77 -19.76
N ALA A 150 1.07 -12.89 -20.45
CA ALA A 150 0.03 -13.85 -20.77
C ALA A 150 -0.58 -14.44 -19.49
N LEU A 151 -1.89 -14.70 -19.54
CA LEU A 151 -2.59 -15.39 -18.47
C LEU A 151 -2.18 -16.87 -18.51
N PRO A 152 -1.59 -17.41 -17.42
CA PRO A 152 -1.31 -18.84 -17.36
C PRO A 152 -2.64 -19.61 -17.34
N PRO A 153 -2.67 -20.83 -17.90
CA PRO A 153 -3.86 -21.69 -17.80
C PRO A 153 -4.17 -21.97 -16.33
N ILE A 154 -5.46 -22.05 -16.00
CA ILE A 154 -5.95 -22.40 -14.67
C ILE A 154 -6.29 -23.90 -14.70
N PRO A 155 -5.61 -24.75 -13.92
CA PRO A 155 -5.92 -26.18 -13.89
C PRO A 155 -7.32 -26.43 -13.29
N ASP A 156 -8.10 -27.30 -13.91
CA ASP A 156 -9.45 -27.67 -13.44
C ASP A 156 -9.42 -28.44 -12.11
N ASP A 157 -8.30 -29.11 -11.80
CA ASP A 157 -8.07 -29.92 -10.61
C ASP A 157 -7.18 -29.21 -9.56
N GLU A 158 -6.96 -27.89 -9.70
CA GLU A 158 -6.17 -27.10 -8.76
C GLU A 158 -6.77 -27.14 -7.35
N VAL A 159 -6.03 -27.74 -6.40
CA VAL A 159 -6.42 -27.74 -4.99
C VAL A 159 -5.99 -26.42 -4.35
N LEU A 160 -6.98 -25.60 -3.99
CA LEU A 160 -6.78 -24.31 -3.34
C LEU A 160 -6.67 -24.48 -1.83
N ASP A 161 -5.62 -23.90 -1.25
CA ASP A 161 -5.42 -23.80 0.19
C ASP A 161 -5.05 -22.36 0.53
N ALA A 162 -5.84 -21.72 1.38
CA ALA A 162 -5.65 -20.33 1.79
C ALA A 162 -4.36 -20.13 2.61
N LYS A 163 -3.77 -21.20 3.17
CA LYS A 163 -2.55 -21.21 4.00
C LYS A 163 -2.45 -20.05 4.98
N LEU A 164 -3.60 -19.66 5.55
CA LEU A 164 -3.68 -18.65 6.59
C LEU A 164 -3.14 -19.25 7.89
N PRO A 165 -2.12 -18.64 8.52
CA PRO A 165 -1.53 -19.17 9.75
C PRO A 165 -2.38 -18.87 10.99
N PHE A 166 -3.67 -18.55 10.80
CA PHE A 166 -4.63 -18.14 11.81
C PHE A 166 -6.06 -18.47 11.35
N GLY A 167 -7.00 -18.54 12.29
CA GLY A 167 -8.41 -18.66 11.97
C GLY A 167 -9.00 -17.34 11.48
N ILE A 168 -10.11 -17.39 10.75
CA ILE A 168 -10.87 -16.19 10.37
C ILE A 168 -12.33 -16.31 10.82
N THR A 169 -12.95 -15.19 11.19
CA THR A 169 -14.36 -15.16 11.58
C THR A 169 -15.28 -15.40 10.39
N ASP A 170 -16.56 -15.72 10.65
CA ASP A 170 -17.54 -15.91 9.58
C ASP A 170 -17.80 -14.60 8.82
N GLU A 171 -17.72 -13.46 9.51
CA GLU A 171 -17.91 -12.10 8.97
C GLU A 171 -16.61 -11.47 8.44
N MET A 172 -15.55 -12.26 8.25
CA MET A 172 -14.25 -11.78 7.76
C MET A 172 -14.40 -10.92 6.51
N PHE A 173 -13.66 -9.82 6.45
CA PHE A 173 -13.52 -9.04 5.22
C PHE A 173 -12.07 -8.93 4.76
N LEU A 174 -11.90 -8.90 3.44
CA LEU A 174 -10.62 -8.71 2.76
C LEU A 174 -10.69 -7.50 1.84
N THR A 175 -9.82 -6.52 2.06
CA THR A 175 -9.53 -5.46 1.09
C THR A 175 -8.22 -5.80 0.40
N SER A 176 -8.20 -5.80 -0.93
CA SER A 176 -7.03 -6.17 -1.72
C SER A 176 -6.94 -5.32 -2.98
N PRO A 177 -5.74 -5.03 -3.50
CA PRO A 177 -5.58 -4.30 -4.75
C PRO A 177 -6.33 -4.93 -5.94
N VAL A 178 -6.71 -6.20 -5.87
CA VAL A 178 -7.46 -6.89 -6.95
C VAL A 178 -8.94 -6.57 -6.99
N ALA A 179 -9.49 -5.92 -5.97
CA ALA A 179 -10.90 -5.63 -5.87
C ALA A 179 -11.15 -4.16 -5.47
N CYS A 180 -12.11 -3.50 -6.13
CA CYS A 180 -12.51 -2.12 -5.84
C CYS A 180 -13.44 -2.01 -4.60
N LYS A 181 -13.95 -3.14 -4.09
CA LYS A 181 -14.76 -3.23 -2.87
C LYS A 181 -14.33 -4.43 -2.00
N PRO A 182 -14.57 -4.41 -0.68
CA PRO A 182 -14.20 -5.51 0.20
C PRO A 182 -14.90 -6.82 -0.16
N ILE A 183 -14.13 -7.92 -0.18
CA ILE A 183 -14.65 -9.30 -0.25
C ILE A 183 -15.07 -9.71 1.16
N ARG A 184 -16.26 -10.29 1.32
CA ARG A 184 -16.85 -10.56 2.64
C ARG A 184 -17.25 -12.02 2.78
N GLY A 185 -17.12 -12.53 4.00
CA GLY A 185 -17.49 -13.90 4.36
C GLY A 185 -16.28 -14.84 4.31
N ARG A 186 -16.19 -15.74 5.31
CA ARG A 186 -15.10 -16.73 5.42
C ARG A 186 -14.82 -17.45 4.09
N ALA A 187 -15.86 -18.00 3.45
CA ALA A 187 -15.71 -18.84 2.27
C ALA A 187 -15.08 -18.08 1.09
N ASP A 188 -15.57 -16.89 0.78
CA ASP A 188 -15.05 -16.09 -0.33
C ASP A 188 -13.64 -15.57 -0.03
N VAL A 189 -13.37 -15.18 1.22
CA VAL A 189 -12.02 -14.77 1.65
C VAL A 189 -11.02 -15.92 1.55
N GLU A 190 -11.36 -17.12 2.03
CA GLU A 190 -10.51 -18.31 1.91
C GLU A 190 -10.25 -18.66 0.44
N ARG A 191 -11.30 -18.63 -0.39
CA ARG A 191 -11.17 -18.94 -1.82
C ARG A 191 -10.27 -17.95 -2.55
N VAL A 192 -10.43 -16.65 -2.30
CA VAL A 192 -9.56 -15.61 -2.87
C VAL A 192 -8.13 -15.77 -2.37
N CYS A 193 -7.92 -16.07 -1.08
CA CYS A 193 -6.58 -16.33 -0.54
C CYS A 193 -5.93 -17.55 -1.21
N GLY A 194 -6.68 -18.64 -1.41
CA GLY A 194 -6.20 -19.83 -2.12
C GLY A 194 -5.76 -19.52 -3.56
N HIS A 195 -6.59 -18.80 -4.31
CA HIS A 195 -6.20 -18.35 -5.66
C HIS A 195 -5.01 -17.40 -5.66
N SER A 196 -4.90 -16.51 -4.65
CA SER A 196 -3.75 -15.61 -4.55
C SER A 196 -2.43 -16.37 -4.44
N ILE A 197 -2.38 -17.43 -3.63
CA ILE A 197 -1.21 -18.31 -3.49
C ILE A 197 -0.89 -19.00 -4.80
N ALA A 198 -1.89 -19.46 -5.55
CA ALA A 198 -1.67 -20.04 -6.86
C ALA A 198 -1.06 -19.04 -7.88
N VAL A 199 -1.29 -17.73 -7.69
CA VAL A 199 -0.73 -16.68 -8.56
C VAL A 199 0.68 -16.27 -8.15
N TYR A 200 0.92 -16.01 -6.86
CA TYR A 200 2.23 -15.56 -6.38
C TYR A 200 3.18 -16.70 -5.95
N GLY A 201 2.68 -17.93 -5.94
CA GLY A 201 3.41 -19.12 -5.50
C GLY A 201 3.74 -19.11 -4.00
N GLY A 202 5.03 -19.29 -3.70
CA GLY A 202 5.54 -19.22 -2.34
C GLY A 202 5.59 -17.79 -1.79
N ARG A 203 5.62 -17.66 -0.46
CA ARG A 203 5.87 -16.38 0.21
C ARG A 203 7.15 -16.44 1.03
N ALA A 204 8.03 -15.47 0.84
CA ALA A 204 9.12 -15.19 1.76
C ALA A 204 8.56 -14.32 2.90
N SER A 205 8.54 -14.87 4.12
CA SER A 205 8.06 -14.14 5.29
C SER A 205 9.02 -13.01 5.65
N GLY A 206 8.48 -11.81 5.83
CA GLY A 206 9.18 -10.65 6.36
C GLY A 206 8.76 -10.33 7.82
N PRO A 207 9.15 -9.14 8.31
CA PRO A 207 8.82 -8.69 9.66
C PRO A 207 7.32 -8.62 9.94
N ARG A 208 6.97 -8.79 11.22
CA ARG A 208 5.62 -8.61 11.75
C ARG A 208 5.66 -7.67 12.94
N LEU A 209 4.77 -6.68 12.95
CA LEU A 209 4.62 -5.74 14.06
C LEU A 209 3.18 -5.74 14.53
N SER A 210 2.97 -5.89 15.84
CA SER A 210 1.64 -5.92 16.44
C SER A 210 1.46 -4.72 17.36
N ALA A 211 0.28 -4.09 17.30
CA ALA A 211 -0.11 -2.98 18.17
C ALA A 211 -1.60 -3.13 18.50
N GLY A 212 -1.91 -3.42 19.76
CA GLY A 212 -3.28 -3.71 20.17
C GLY A 212 -3.90 -4.86 19.36
N ALA A 213 -5.07 -4.60 18.76
CA ALA A 213 -5.81 -5.58 17.96
C ALA A 213 -5.38 -5.63 16.48
N THR A 214 -4.28 -4.99 16.09
CA THR A 214 -3.81 -4.99 14.70
C THR A 214 -2.41 -5.55 14.57
N THR A 215 -2.10 -6.10 13.39
CA THR A 215 -0.76 -6.56 13.04
C THR A 215 -0.43 -6.18 11.61
N LEU A 216 0.68 -5.47 11.43
CA LEU A 216 1.33 -5.30 10.15
C LEU A 216 2.22 -6.52 9.87
N SER A 217 2.01 -7.18 8.74
CA SER A 217 2.80 -8.33 8.28
C SER A 217 3.35 -8.04 6.89
N LEU A 218 4.68 -8.07 6.77
CA LEU A 218 5.38 -7.87 5.51
C LEU A 218 5.79 -9.21 4.92
N TRP A 219 5.71 -9.35 3.61
CA TRP A 219 6.19 -10.54 2.91
C TRP A 219 6.38 -10.24 1.42
N THR A 220 7.11 -11.12 0.74
CA THR A 220 7.34 -11.04 -0.70
C THR A 220 6.92 -12.34 -1.37
N GLY A 221 6.11 -12.23 -2.42
CA GLY A 221 5.78 -13.33 -3.34
C GLY A 221 6.42 -13.09 -4.71
N GLU A 222 6.12 -13.95 -5.67
CA GLU A 222 6.67 -13.85 -7.03
C GLU A 222 5.56 -13.95 -8.08
N VAL A 223 5.45 -12.97 -8.98
CA VAL A 223 4.49 -13.00 -10.08
C VAL A 223 5.24 -12.81 -11.39
N GLY A 224 5.28 -13.87 -12.20
CA GLY A 224 5.95 -13.83 -13.51
C GLY A 224 7.47 -13.63 -13.39
N GLY A 225 8.10 -14.21 -12.37
CA GLY A 225 9.53 -14.05 -12.11
C GLY A 225 9.92 -12.74 -11.42
N LEU A 226 8.96 -11.89 -11.06
CA LEU A 226 9.20 -10.59 -10.43
C LEU A 226 8.68 -10.54 -9.00
N PRO A 227 9.37 -9.83 -8.09
CA PRO A 227 8.95 -9.72 -6.70
C PRO A 227 7.67 -8.90 -6.57
N LEU A 228 6.68 -9.48 -5.89
CA LEU A 228 5.49 -8.79 -5.41
C LEU A 228 5.66 -8.57 -3.90
N GLU A 229 5.91 -7.33 -3.50
CA GLU A 229 6.08 -6.97 -2.09
C GLU A 229 4.73 -6.56 -1.50
N VAL A 230 4.41 -7.09 -0.31
CA VAL A 230 3.08 -6.94 0.28
C VAL A 230 3.18 -6.53 1.75
N ALA A 231 2.38 -5.54 2.11
CA ALA A 231 2.09 -5.12 3.48
C ALA A 231 0.63 -5.47 3.81
N ASN A 232 0.44 -6.49 4.64
CA ASN A 232 -0.88 -6.88 5.14
C ASN A 232 -1.13 -6.28 6.52
N VAL A 233 -2.25 -5.59 6.68
CA VAL A 233 -2.78 -5.24 8.00
C VAL A 233 -3.86 -6.24 8.37
N ILE A 234 -3.65 -6.94 9.47
CA ILE A 234 -4.55 -7.94 10.02
C ILE A 234 -5.23 -7.32 11.23
N CYS A 235 -6.56 -7.31 11.22
CA CYS A 235 -7.39 -6.90 12.35
C CYS A 235 -7.88 -8.15 13.07
N TRP A 236 -7.51 -8.28 14.34
CA TRP A 236 -7.83 -9.42 15.18
C TRP A 236 -9.17 -9.23 15.88
N GLU A 237 -9.95 -10.30 15.96
CA GLU A 237 -11.08 -10.40 16.90
C GLU A 237 -10.57 -10.90 18.25
N ASP A 238 -9.72 -11.92 18.22
CA ASP A 238 -9.08 -12.50 19.39
C ASP A 238 -7.64 -12.96 19.07
N ALA A 239 -7.00 -13.62 20.03
CA ALA A 239 -5.59 -14.04 19.92
C ALA A 239 -5.30 -15.04 18.77
N ARG A 240 -6.32 -15.67 18.17
CA ARG A 240 -6.18 -16.69 17.13
C ARG A 240 -7.01 -16.41 15.88
N ASN A 241 -8.04 -15.56 15.98
CA ASN A 241 -8.99 -15.31 14.90
C ASN A 241 -8.93 -13.86 14.39
N ALA A 242 -8.74 -13.71 13.08
CA ALA A 242 -8.83 -12.42 12.39
C ALA A 242 -10.27 -12.14 11.93
N LYS A 243 -10.66 -10.87 11.98
CA LYS A 243 -11.94 -10.36 11.44
C LYS A 243 -11.82 -9.47 10.22
N GLY A 244 -10.61 -8.98 9.95
CA GLY A 244 -10.33 -8.17 8.78
C GLY A 244 -8.90 -8.36 8.32
N MET A 245 -8.69 -8.28 7.01
CA MET A 245 -7.37 -8.19 6.41
C MET A 245 -7.39 -7.16 5.28
N ALA A 246 -6.37 -6.30 5.25
CA ALA A 246 -6.22 -5.31 4.21
C ALA A 246 -4.81 -5.40 3.63
N MET A 247 -4.73 -5.73 2.35
CA MET A 247 -3.48 -5.87 1.61
C MET A 247 -3.11 -4.54 0.96
N ALA A 248 -1.85 -4.15 1.04
CA ALA A 248 -1.26 -3.11 0.20
C ALA A 248 -0.03 -3.70 -0.49
N MET A 249 0.16 -3.40 -1.76
CA MET A 249 1.18 -4.05 -2.58
C MET A 249 2.05 -3.05 -3.33
N ARG A 250 3.22 -3.50 -3.77
CA ARG A 250 4.11 -2.82 -4.72
C ARG A 250 5.00 -3.85 -5.44
N PRO A 251 5.63 -3.49 -6.56
CA PRO A 251 5.39 -2.29 -7.37
C PRO A 251 4.23 -2.47 -8.36
N TRP A 252 3.60 -1.37 -8.79
CA TRP A 252 2.43 -1.37 -9.68
C TRP A 252 2.56 -2.31 -10.90
N PRO A 253 3.67 -2.35 -11.65
CA PRO A 253 3.74 -3.23 -12.83
C PRO A 253 3.56 -4.72 -12.48
N VAL A 254 4.04 -5.15 -11.32
CA VAL A 254 3.84 -6.53 -10.82
C VAL A 254 2.43 -6.71 -10.25
N VAL A 255 1.91 -5.67 -9.57
CA VAL A 255 0.52 -5.67 -9.08
C VAL A 255 -0.47 -5.79 -10.24
N ALA A 256 -0.23 -5.15 -11.38
CA ALA A 256 -1.07 -5.26 -12.57
C ALA A 256 -1.11 -6.70 -13.12
N LEU A 257 0.04 -7.37 -13.17
CA LEU A 257 0.10 -8.80 -13.54
C LEU A 257 -0.66 -9.67 -12.54
N PHE A 258 -0.50 -9.40 -11.24
CA PHE A 258 -1.21 -10.10 -10.18
C PHE A 258 -2.73 -9.89 -10.31
N GLN A 259 -3.18 -8.66 -10.51
CA GLN A 259 -4.59 -8.30 -10.71
C GLN A 259 -5.20 -9.05 -11.90
N ALA A 260 -4.56 -9.01 -13.07
CA ALA A 260 -5.07 -9.68 -14.27
C ALA A 260 -5.22 -11.20 -14.07
N ARG A 261 -4.23 -11.84 -13.44
CA ARG A 261 -4.26 -13.28 -13.13
C ARG A 261 -5.30 -13.62 -12.07
N MET A 262 -5.48 -12.76 -11.06
CA MET A 262 -6.49 -12.92 -10.03
C MET A 262 -7.90 -12.74 -10.59
N GLN A 263 -8.13 -11.75 -11.45
CA GLN A 263 -9.41 -11.56 -12.12
C GLN A 263 -9.78 -12.81 -12.92
N ALA A 264 -8.88 -13.31 -13.78
CA ALA A 264 -9.11 -14.53 -14.57
C ALA A 264 -9.49 -15.73 -13.69
N ARG A 265 -8.86 -15.87 -12.52
CA ARG A 265 -9.14 -16.96 -11.56
C ARG A 265 -10.41 -16.79 -10.74
N THR A 266 -10.90 -15.57 -10.56
CA THR A 266 -11.98 -15.28 -9.60
C THR A 266 -13.31 -14.89 -10.25
N LEU A 267 -13.35 -14.62 -11.56
CA LEU A 267 -14.57 -14.28 -12.30
C LEU A 267 -15.72 -15.30 -12.18
N SER A 268 -15.43 -16.55 -11.87
CA SER A 268 -16.47 -17.58 -11.70
C SER A 268 -17.29 -17.40 -10.41
N PHE A 269 -16.84 -16.57 -9.46
CA PHE A 269 -17.51 -16.38 -8.17
C PHE A 269 -17.47 -14.95 -7.63
N LEU A 270 -16.55 -14.11 -8.06
CA LEU A 270 -16.62 -12.66 -7.88
C LEU A 270 -17.28 -12.04 -9.10
N ASP A 271 -18.37 -11.31 -8.86
CA ASP A 271 -19.10 -10.62 -9.92
C ASP A 271 -18.27 -9.46 -10.50
N PRO A 272 -18.57 -9.01 -11.73
CA PRO A 272 -17.81 -7.95 -12.41
C PRO A 272 -17.65 -6.65 -11.63
N SER A 273 -18.57 -6.32 -10.70
CA SER A 273 -18.49 -5.09 -9.90
C SER A 273 -17.41 -5.11 -8.81
N TYR A 274 -16.69 -6.22 -8.63
CA TYR A 274 -15.47 -6.25 -7.83
C TYR A 274 -14.26 -5.69 -8.58
N PHE A 275 -14.29 -5.59 -9.91
CA PHE A 275 -13.15 -5.17 -10.70
C PHE A 275 -13.35 -3.74 -11.20
N GLU A 276 -12.27 -2.96 -11.24
CA GLU A 276 -12.31 -1.65 -11.91
C GLU A 276 -12.64 -1.88 -13.39
N SER A 277 -13.59 -1.13 -13.91
CA SER A 277 -13.86 -1.12 -15.35
C SER A 277 -12.73 -0.35 -16.04
N ASP A 278 -12.01 -0.99 -16.97
CA ASP A 278 -11.04 -0.31 -17.85
C ASP A 278 -11.69 0.72 -18.80
N ALA A 279 -13.01 0.93 -18.68
CA ALA A 279 -13.87 1.79 -19.52
C ALA A 279 -13.63 3.30 -19.38
N GLU A 280 -12.54 3.74 -18.73
CA GLU A 280 -12.00 5.10 -18.89
C GLU A 280 -10.77 5.13 -19.82
N SER A 281 -10.58 4.10 -20.64
CA SER A 281 -9.67 4.16 -21.78
C SER A 281 -10.45 4.57 -23.04
N GLU A 282 -10.00 5.65 -23.69
CA GLU A 282 -10.44 6.18 -25.00
C GLU A 282 -11.51 7.30 -25.04
N SER A 283 -11.33 8.36 -24.26
CA SER A 283 -11.81 9.67 -24.72
C SER A 283 -10.74 10.76 -24.58
N ARG A 284 -10.09 11.06 -25.71
CA ARG A 284 -9.32 12.28 -26.04
C ARG A 284 -8.20 12.67 -25.07
N ASP A 285 -7.03 12.06 -25.26
CA ASP A 285 -5.78 12.79 -25.52
C ASP A 285 -4.60 11.81 -25.68
N GLY A 286 -4.30 11.48 -26.94
CA GLY A 286 -2.94 11.36 -27.50
C GLY A 286 -1.82 10.55 -26.83
N VAL A 287 -2.06 9.77 -25.77
CA VAL A 287 -1.02 8.90 -25.18
C VAL A 287 -1.46 7.44 -25.31
N THR A 288 -1.01 6.81 -26.39
CA THR A 288 -1.16 5.38 -26.65
C THR A 288 -0.46 4.57 -25.54
N PRO A 289 -1.17 3.73 -24.77
CA PRO A 289 -0.53 2.68 -23.96
C PRO A 289 0.15 1.67 -24.89
N PRO A 290 1.21 0.96 -24.46
CA PRO A 290 1.85 -0.05 -25.30
C PRO A 290 0.82 -1.10 -25.72
N GLN A 291 0.58 -1.19 -27.02
CA GLN A 291 -0.29 -2.20 -27.60
C GLN A 291 0.32 -3.58 -27.34
N PHE A 292 -0.41 -4.43 -26.63
CA PHE A 292 -0.16 -5.86 -26.63
C PHE A 292 -0.37 -6.36 -28.07
N ARG A 293 0.72 -6.71 -28.77
CA ARG A 293 0.62 -7.43 -30.03
C ARG A 293 0.39 -8.90 -29.73
N GLU A 294 -0.76 -9.41 -30.13
CA GLU A 294 -0.98 -10.83 -30.36
C GLU A 294 -0.04 -11.31 -31.47
N VAL A 295 0.62 -12.44 -31.24
CA VAL A 295 1.28 -13.27 -32.27
C VAL A 295 0.68 -14.66 -32.16
#